data_AF-A0A409YA48-F1
#
_entry.id   AF-A0A409YA48-F1
#
_cell.length_a   1.000
_cell.length_b   1.000
_cell.length_c   1.000
_cell.angle_alpha   90.00
_cell.angle_beta   90.00
_cell.angle_gamma   90.00
#
_symmetry.space_group_name_H-M   'P 1'
#
loop_
_entity.id
_entity.type
_entity.pdbx_description
1 polymer ?
#
loop_
_entity_poly.entity_id
_entity_poly.type
_entity_poly.pdbx_seq_one_letter_code
_entity_poly.pdbx_strand_id
1 'polypeptide(L)'
;MKSQLLTCFWILGIFVGGPAVAVPIVLESLTSPEAQTAINYINNPAHHAAINPVCFYSGRTISTAGKPINARNLLYDTWHGPPRNCHYLKEIIMNAGIANPGKIFTKDDWKEVSRTLAQQVSGHVYVLLGQDVRADSVWLTDERDALKANHAVTGVEVWEIHPDGSTTLTPKTKVTL
;
A
#
# COMPACT_ATOMS: atom_id res chain seq x y z
N MET A 1 44.07 20.00 -71.39
CA MET A 1 43.52 18.66 -71.70
C MET A 1 42.14 18.56 -71.07
N LYS A 2 41.19 17.98 -71.80
CA LYS A 2 39.74 17.90 -71.53
C LYS A 2 39.42 16.85 -70.45
N SER A 3 38.43 17.14 -69.59
CA SER A 3 37.53 16.20 -68.88
C SER A 3 36.54 17.09 -68.09
N GLN A 4 35.27 17.34 -68.46
CA GLN A 4 34.06 16.52 -68.65
C GLN A 4 33.56 15.70 -67.45
N LEU A 5 32.29 16.01 -67.09
CA LEU A 5 31.25 15.21 -66.40
C LEU A 5 31.45 14.96 -64.88
N LEU A 6 30.43 14.99 -64.02
CA LEU A 6 29.07 14.45 -64.12
C LEU A 6 28.12 15.17 -63.15
N THR A 7 26.88 15.38 -63.59
CA THR A 7 25.71 15.84 -62.83
C THR A 7 25.12 14.72 -61.98
N CYS A 8 24.85 14.96 -60.69
CA CYS A 8 23.94 14.14 -59.87
C CYS A 8 22.86 15.04 -59.26
N PHE A 9 21.65 14.97 -59.82
CA PHE A 9 20.43 15.49 -59.22
C PHE A 9 20.02 14.54 -58.08
N TRP A 10 20.08 15.01 -56.84
CA TRP A 10 19.42 14.36 -55.71
C TRP A 10 18.01 14.92 -55.59
N ILE A 11 17.02 14.06 -55.82
CA ILE A 11 15.60 14.34 -55.58
C ILE A 11 15.40 14.33 -54.05
N LEU A 12 15.19 15.50 -53.48
CA LEU A 12 14.81 15.68 -52.08
C LEU A 12 13.31 15.37 -51.95
N GLY A 13 12.97 14.13 -51.59
CA GLY A 13 11.61 13.75 -51.23
C GLY A 13 11.23 14.35 -49.88
N ILE A 14 10.38 15.38 -49.89
CA ILE A 14 9.77 15.95 -48.67
C ILE A 14 8.69 14.97 -48.19
N PHE A 15 9.00 14.18 -47.15
CA PHE A 15 7.96 13.50 -46.38
C PHE A 15 7.23 14.56 -45.54
N VAL A 16 6.01 14.90 -45.95
CA VAL A 16 5.09 15.71 -45.16
C VAL A 16 4.55 14.80 -44.05
N GLY A 17 5.25 14.78 -42.91
CA GLY A 17 4.80 14.10 -41.71
C GLY A 17 3.55 14.78 -41.17
N GLY A 18 2.39 14.15 -41.36
CA GLY A 18 1.17 14.54 -40.66
C GLY A 18 1.36 14.35 -39.15
N PRO A 19 0.73 15.19 -38.31
CA PRO A 19 0.84 15.04 -36.86
C PRO A 19 0.26 13.70 -36.44
N ALA A 20 1.09 12.87 -35.81
CA ALA A 20 0.64 11.65 -35.16
C ALA A 20 -0.40 12.02 -34.10
N VAL A 21 -1.67 11.68 -34.35
CA VAL A 21 -2.73 11.82 -33.36
C VAL A 21 -2.47 10.75 -32.30
N ALA A 22 -1.84 11.16 -31.19
CA ALA A 22 -1.68 10.30 -30.03
C ALA A 22 -3.08 9.94 -29.51
N VAL A 23 -3.47 8.68 -29.70
CA VAL A 23 -4.67 8.15 -29.04
C VAL A 23 -4.35 8.11 -27.54
N PRO A 24 -5.11 8.80 -26.68
CA PRO A 24 -4.88 8.72 -25.25
C PRO A 24 -5.11 7.28 -24.81
N ILE A 25 -4.05 6.64 -24.33
CA ILE A 25 -4.16 5.36 -23.62
C ILE A 25 -4.91 5.70 -22.33
N VAL A 26 -6.20 5.38 -22.30
CA VAL A 26 -6.97 5.38 -21.06
C VAL A 26 -6.43 4.23 -20.24
N LEU A 27 -5.57 4.53 -19.28
CA LEU A 27 -5.12 3.57 -18.28
C LEU A 27 -6.36 3.26 -17.41
N GLU A 28 -7.06 2.17 -17.72
CA GLU A 28 -8.15 1.69 -16.88
C GLU A 28 -7.63 1.54 -15.45
N SER A 29 -8.42 2.04 -14.48
CA SER A 29 -8.07 1.91 -13.07
C SER A 29 -7.85 0.44 -12.75
N LEU A 30 -6.66 0.10 -12.25
CA LEU A 30 -6.31 -1.28 -11.88
C LEU A 30 -7.08 -1.80 -10.64
N THR A 31 -7.96 -0.97 -10.06
CA THR A 31 -8.75 -1.28 -8.87
C THR A 31 -10.12 -1.81 -9.23
N SER A 32 -10.52 -2.91 -8.60
CA SER A 32 -11.88 -3.44 -8.65
C SER A 32 -12.93 -2.44 -8.12
N PRO A 33 -14.21 -2.55 -8.53
CA PRO A 33 -15.30 -1.76 -7.95
C PRO A 33 -15.42 -1.88 -6.42
N GLU A 34 -15.12 -3.05 -5.86
CA GLU A 34 -15.11 -3.29 -4.42
C GLU A 34 -13.94 -2.57 -3.74
N ALA A 35 -12.75 -2.57 -4.34
CA ALA A 35 -11.65 -1.74 -3.84
C ALA A 35 -11.99 -0.25 -3.88
N GLN A 36 -12.65 0.21 -4.94
CA GLN A 36 -13.11 1.60 -5.03
C GLN A 36 -14.15 1.93 -3.94
N THR A 37 -15.03 0.99 -3.60
CA THR A 37 -15.98 1.15 -2.50
C THR A 37 -15.27 1.31 -1.16
N ALA A 38 -14.24 0.49 -0.89
CA ALA A 38 -13.42 0.64 0.31
C ALA A 38 -12.64 1.97 0.33
N ILE A 39 -12.07 2.39 -0.79
CA ILE A 39 -11.36 3.67 -0.94
C ILE A 39 -12.30 4.84 -0.66
N ASN A 40 -13.51 4.82 -1.24
CA ASN A 40 -14.51 5.86 -1.01
C ASN A 40 -14.95 5.93 0.45
N TYR A 41 -15.08 4.77 1.12
CA TYR A 41 -15.36 4.71 2.55
C TYR A 41 -14.23 5.33 3.37
N ILE A 42 -12.97 4.98 3.07
CA ILE A 42 -11.78 5.50 3.78
C ILE A 42 -11.63 7.01 3.58
N ASN A 43 -11.86 7.51 2.36
CA ASN A 43 -11.73 8.92 2.02
C ASN A 43 -12.87 9.80 2.55
N ASN A 44 -13.93 9.21 3.13
CA ASN A 44 -15.06 9.98 3.64
C ASN A 44 -14.81 10.42 5.10
N PRO A 45 -14.71 11.74 5.38
CA PRO A 45 -14.46 12.24 6.73
C PRO A 45 -15.49 11.79 7.77
N ALA A 46 -16.72 11.49 7.35
CA ALA A 46 -17.77 10.98 8.23
C ALA A 46 -17.43 9.61 8.86
N HIS A 47 -16.48 8.87 8.29
CA HIS A 47 -16.07 7.56 8.78
C HIS A 47 -14.76 7.58 9.59
N HIS A 48 -14.12 8.74 9.78
CA HIS A 48 -12.83 8.83 10.48
C HIS A 48 -12.85 8.24 11.90
N ALA A 49 -13.95 8.43 12.65
CA ALA A 49 -14.09 7.87 14.00
C ALA A 49 -14.25 6.34 14.01
N ALA A 50 -14.73 5.74 12.92
CA ALA A 50 -14.84 4.28 12.75
C ALA A 50 -13.56 3.68 12.15
N ILE A 51 -12.58 4.52 11.80
CA ILE A 51 -11.29 4.11 11.24
C ILE A 51 -10.19 4.26 12.30
N ASN A 52 -10.16 5.36 13.05
CA ASN A 52 -9.03 5.68 13.94
C ASN A 52 -9.33 5.30 15.41
N PRO A 53 -8.34 4.78 16.16
CA PRO A 53 -6.96 4.52 15.75
C PRO A 53 -6.81 3.26 14.88
N VAL A 54 -5.74 3.17 14.09
CA VAL A 54 -5.49 2.03 13.16
C VAL A 54 -4.31 1.18 13.57
N CYS A 55 -4.45 -0.13 13.34
CA CYS A 55 -3.40 -1.13 13.41
C CYS A 55 -3.01 -1.66 12.03
N PHE A 56 -1.76 -1.42 11.65
CA PHE A 56 -1.10 -2.08 10.51
C PHE A 56 -0.37 -3.33 10.97
N TYR A 57 -0.08 -4.23 10.04
CA TYR A 57 0.65 -5.45 10.32
C TYR A 57 1.46 -5.94 9.13
N SER A 58 2.60 -6.59 9.39
CA SER A 58 3.35 -7.26 8.33
C SER A 58 4.28 -8.34 8.88
N GLY A 59 4.67 -9.27 8.02
CA GLY A 59 5.65 -10.28 8.32
C GLY A 59 5.19 -11.41 9.24
N ARG A 60 6.17 -12.21 9.65
CA ARG A 60 5.99 -13.40 10.50
C ARG A 60 7.18 -13.60 11.43
N THR A 61 6.99 -14.37 12.48
CA THR A 61 8.04 -14.83 13.39
C THR A 61 7.98 -16.36 13.47
N ILE A 62 9.12 -17.03 13.59
CA ILE A 62 9.14 -18.48 13.84
C ILE A 62 9.13 -18.71 15.35
N SER A 63 8.17 -19.48 15.84
CA SER A 63 8.03 -19.75 17.27
C SER A 63 9.14 -20.65 17.80
N THR A 64 9.28 -20.72 19.13
CA THR A 64 10.18 -21.68 19.81
C THR A 64 9.88 -23.15 19.45
N ALA A 65 8.65 -23.44 19.02
CA ALA A 65 8.22 -24.75 18.53
C ALA A 65 8.39 -24.93 17.01
N GLY A 66 9.06 -24.00 16.33
CA GLY A 66 9.31 -24.03 14.88
C GLY A 66 8.09 -23.70 14.00
N LYS A 67 7.01 -23.16 14.57
CA LYS A 67 5.78 -22.83 13.82
C LYS A 67 5.74 -21.34 13.45
N PRO A 68 5.24 -20.98 12.26
CA PRO A 68 5.11 -19.56 11.89
C PRO A 68 3.97 -18.88 12.68
N ILE A 69 4.29 -17.74 13.29
CA ILE A 69 3.35 -16.79 13.88
C ILE A 69 3.22 -15.63 12.89
N ASN A 70 2.06 -15.48 12.24
CA ASN A 70 1.81 -14.38 11.31
C ASN A 70 1.29 -13.17 12.09
N ALA A 71 1.84 -11.98 11.84
CA ALA A 71 1.42 -10.76 12.52
C ALA A 71 -0.08 -10.50 12.38
N ARG A 72 -0.65 -10.79 11.20
CA ARG A 72 -2.09 -10.74 10.94
C ARG A 72 -2.93 -11.55 11.93
N ASN A 73 -2.54 -12.79 12.18
CA ASN A 73 -3.34 -13.68 13.02
C ASN A 73 -3.27 -13.21 14.47
N LEU A 74 -2.06 -12.89 14.95
CA LEU A 74 -1.89 -12.34 16.30
C LEU A 74 -2.65 -11.03 16.50
N LEU A 75 -2.67 -10.17 15.47
CA LEU A 75 -3.45 -8.93 15.44
C LEU A 75 -4.94 -9.20 15.66
N TYR A 76 -5.52 -10.11 14.89
CA TYR A 76 -6.95 -10.42 14.93
C TYR A 76 -7.36 -11.09 16.24
N ASP A 77 -6.48 -11.91 16.81
CA ASP A 77 -6.84 -12.75 17.95
C ASP A 77 -6.66 -12.03 19.29
N THR A 78 -5.61 -11.22 19.45
CA THR A 78 -5.19 -10.77 20.79
C THR A 78 -4.59 -9.38 20.90
N TRP A 79 -4.02 -8.82 19.83
CA TRP A 79 -3.16 -7.64 19.98
C TRP A 79 -3.88 -6.28 19.89
N HIS A 80 -5.00 -6.20 19.15
CA HIS A 80 -5.69 -4.92 18.89
C HIS A 80 -6.46 -4.34 20.10
N GLY A 81 -6.58 -5.07 21.22
CA GLY A 81 -7.31 -4.65 22.41
C GLY A 81 -6.64 -3.54 23.22
N PRO A 82 -7.12 -3.23 24.44
CA PRO A 82 -6.53 -2.21 25.30
C PRO A 82 -5.02 -2.46 25.52
N PRO A 83 -4.17 -1.41 25.47
CA PRO A 83 -4.51 0.02 25.36
C PRO A 83 -4.69 0.53 23.92
N ARG A 84 -4.44 -0.30 22.90
CA ARG A 84 -4.41 0.13 21.49
C ARG A 84 -5.80 0.44 20.94
N ASN A 85 -6.77 -0.44 21.23
CA ASN A 85 -8.18 -0.31 20.84
C ASN A 85 -8.34 0.16 19.39
N CYS A 86 -7.63 -0.49 18.47
CA CYS A 86 -7.46 -0.04 17.09
C CYS A 86 -8.25 -0.90 16.10
N HIS A 87 -8.58 -0.30 14.96
CA HIS A 87 -9.21 -0.99 13.83
C HIS A 87 -8.14 -1.48 12.84
N TYR A 88 -8.43 -2.57 12.13
CA TYR A 88 -7.54 -3.10 11.10
C TYR A 88 -8.21 -3.14 9.73
N LEU A 89 -7.40 -3.14 8.67
CA LEU A 89 -7.88 -2.93 7.30
C LEU A 89 -9.05 -3.84 6.89
N LYS A 90 -9.01 -5.13 7.25
CA LYS A 90 -10.12 -6.06 6.93
C LYS A 90 -11.44 -5.65 7.59
N GLU A 91 -11.40 -5.20 8.84
CA GLU A 91 -12.60 -4.71 9.56
C GLU A 91 -13.15 -3.44 8.88
N ILE A 92 -12.27 -2.49 8.56
CA ILE A 92 -12.64 -1.24 7.89
C ILE A 92 -13.30 -1.52 6.54
N ILE A 93 -12.74 -2.44 5.74
CA ILE A 93 -13.33 -2.86 4.46
C ILE A 93 -14.70 -3.52 4.66
N MET A 94 -14.87 -4.32 5.72
CA MET A 94 -16.16 -4.92 6.04
C MET A 94 -17.20 -3.87 6.47
N ASN A 95 -16.78 -2.83 7.19
CA ASN A 95 -17.64 -1.69 7.56
C ASN A 95 -18.05 -0.86 6.33
N ALA A 96 -17.29 -0.91 5.24
CA ALA A 96 -17.68 -0.37 3.93
C ALA A 96 -18.72 -1.22 3.19
N GLY A 97 -19.20 -2.34 3.77
CA GLY A 97 -20.21 -3.23 3.20
C GLY A 97 -19.64 -4.36 2.34
N ILE A 98 -18.31 -4.52 2.26
CA ILE A 98 -17.68 -5.54 1.42
C ILE A 98 -17.50 -6.83 2.24
N ALA A 99 -18.36 -7.81 1.99
CA ALA A 99 -18.26 -9.12 2.62
C ALA A 99 -17.08 -9.93 2.02
N ASN A 100 -16.27 -10.53 2.89
CA ASN A 100 -15.18 -11.44 2.51
C ASN A 100 -14.13 -10.84 1.54
N PRO A 101 -13.50 -9.69 1.86
CA PRO A 101 -12.54 -9.05 0.96
C PRO A 101 -11.36 -9.96 0.56
N GLY A 102 -10.98 -10.92 1.41
CA GLY A 102 -9.92 -11.88 1.10
C GLY A 102 -10.21 -12.84 -0.06
N LYS A 103 -11.44 -12.92 -0.57
CA LYS A 103 -11.80 -13.70 -1.77
C LYS A 103 -11.95 -12.84 -3.02
N ILE A 104 -12.13 -11.53 -2.85
CA ILE A 104 -12.50 -10.60 -3.93
C ILE A 104 -11.29 -9.77 -4.34
N PHE A 105 -10.54 -9.26 -3.36
CA PHE A 105 -9.44 -8.35 -3.62
C PHE A 105 -8.25 -9.09 -4.20
N THR A 106 -7.74 -8.55 -5.30
CA THR A 106 -6.44 -8.88 -5.86
C THR A 106 -5.32 -8.33 -4.98
N LYS A 107 -4.06 -8.70 -5.28
CA LYS A 107 -2.89 -8.13 -4.59
C LYS A 107 -2.85 -6.60 -4.74
N ASP A 108 -3.19 -6.09 -5.92
CA ASP A 108 -3.13 -4.66 -6.22
C ASP A 108 -4.27 -3.90 -5.53
N ASP A 109 -5.46 -4.50 -5.40
CA ASP A 109 -6.54 -3.95 -4.58
C ASP A 109 -6.10 -3.79 -3.12
N TRP A 110 -5.51 -4.84 -2.52
CA TRP A 110 -5.01 -4.77 -1.14
C TRP A 110 -3.97 -3.68 -0.96
N LYS A 111 -3.05 -3.56 -1.92
CA LYS A 111 -1.99 -2.55 -1.91
C LYS A 111 -2.58 -1.14 -1.97
N GLU A 112 -3.50 -0.89 -2.90
CA GLU A 112 -4.09 0.43 -3.09
C GLU A 112 -4.96 0.86 -1.92
N VAL A 113 -5.81 -0.03 -1.41
CA VAL A 113 -6.69 0.27 -0.27
C VAL A 113 -5.84 0.49 1.00
N SER A 114 -4.79 -0.31 1.21
CA SER A 114 -3.91 -0.13 2.37
C SER A 114 -3.11 1.18 2.30
N ARG A 115 -2.61 1.53 1.11
CA ARG A 115 -1.97 2.83 0.86
C ARG A 115 -2.92 3.99 1.14
N THR A 116 -4.17 3.90 0.65
CA THR A 116 -5.21 4.91 0.91
C THR A 116 -5.48 5.04 2.40
N LEU A 117 -5.58 3.92 3.12
CA LEU A 117 -5.74 3.93 4.58
C LEU A 117 -4.59 4.70 5.25
N ALA A 118 -3.34 4.37 4.93
CA ALA A 118 -2.16 5.07 5.46
C ALA A 118 -2.16 6.60 5.19
N GLN A 119 -2.74 7.04 4.07
CA GLN A 119 -2.85 8.45 3.71
C GLN A 119 -3.97 9.19 4.47
N GLN A 120 -5.01 8.49 4.91
CA GLN A 120 -6.20 9.10 5.53
C GLN A 120 -6.27 8.94 7.06
N VAL A 121 -5.50 8.02 7.64
CA VAL A 121 -5.45 7.85 9.10
C VAL A 121 -4.93 9.10 9.80
N SER A 122 -5.32 9.26 11.06
CA SER A 122 -4.94 10.41 11.88
C SER A 122 -4.74 10.00 13.33
N GLY A 123 -4.04 10.85 14.10
CA GLY A 123 -3.72 10.57 15.48
C GLY A 123 -2.65 9.48 15.62
N HIS A 124 -2.82 8.59 16.59
CA HIS A 124 -1.83 7.57 16.90
C HIS A 124 -2.08 6.28 16.11
N VAL A 125 -1.03 5.78 15.47
CA VAL A 125 -1.06 4.56 14.64
C VAL A 125 -0.19 3.48 15.29
N TYR A 126 -0.65 2.24 15.26
CA TYR A 126 0.09 1.10 15.77
C TYR A 126 0.46 0.14 14.64
N VAL A 127 1.62 -0.49 14.76
CA VAL A 127 2.13 -1.41 13.74
C VAL A 127 2.65 -2.67 14.43
N LEU A 128 2.16 -3.82 14.01
CA LEU A 128 2.63 -5.12 14.50
C LEU A 128 3.45 -5.85 13.44
N LEU A 129 4.71 -6.10 13.73
CA LEU A 129 5.65 -6.73 12.81
C LEU A 129 6.11 -8.10 13.30
N GLY A 130 6.23 -9.05 12.39
CA GLY A 130 7.07 -10.22 12.61
C GLY A 130 8.57 -9.88 12.48
N GLN A 131 9.44 -10.79 12.92
CA GLN A 131 10.89 -10.65 12.76
C GLN A 131 11.33 -10.74 11.29
N ASP A 132 10.57 -11.48 10.46
CA ASP A 132 10.76 -11.61 9.02
C ASP A 132 9.69 -10.79 8.29
N VAL A 133 10.07 -9.56 7.90
CA VAL A 133 9.29 -8.67 7.03
C VAL A 133 9.93 -8.67 5.65
N ARG A 134 9.22 -9.19 4.64
CA ARG A 134 9.74 -9.25 3.27
C ARG A 134 9.87 -7.86 2.67
N ALA A 135 10.90 -7.66 1.85
CA ALA A 135 11.18 -6.38 1.20
C ALA A 135 10.05 -5.89 0.28
N ASP A 136 9.27 -6.80 -0.30
CA ASP A 136 8.11 -6.52 -1.15
C ASP A 136 6.77 -6.48 -0.39
N SER A 137 6.81 -6.43 0.95
CA SER A 137 5.60 -6.31 1.75
C SER A 137 4.96 -4.92 1.60
N VAL A 138 3.63 -4.88 1.59
CA VAL A 138 2.83 -3.63 1.49
C VAL A 138 3.22 -2.62 2.57
N TRP A 139 3.58 -3.10 3.77
CA TRP A 139 4.15 -2.26 4.83
C TRP A 139 5.36 -1.47 4.34
N LEU A 140 6.36 -2.13 3.76
CA LEU A 140 7.61 -1.49 3.38
C LEU A 140 7.52 -0.72 2.06
N THR A 141 6.65 -1.14 1.14
CA THR A 141 6.56 -0.54 -0.20
C THR A 141 5.56 0.59 -0.31
N ASP A 142 4.54 0.66 0.56
CA ASP A 142 3.42 1.58 0.40
C ASP A 142 2.98 2.24 1.71
N GLU A 143 2.62 1.45 2.72
CA GLU A 143 2.00 1.97 3.95
C GLU A 143 2.97 2.86 4.74
N ARG A 144 4.21 2.42 4.93
CA ARG A 144 5.22 3.15 5.72
C ARG A 144 5.51 4.53 5.14
N ASP A 145 5.70 4.61 3.84
CA ASP A 145 6.07 5.85 3.18
C ASP A 145 4.85 6.79 3.06
N ALA A 146 3.64 6.23 2.89
CA ALA A 146 2.40 7.00 2.97
C ALA A 146 2.15 7.57 4.37
N LEU A 147 2.35 6.79 5.44
CA LEU A 147 2.27 7.26 6.82
C LEU A 147 3.28 8.37 7.10
N LYS A 148 4.50 8.25 6.57
CA LYS A 148 5.53 9.29 6.71
C LYS A 148 5.12 10.62 6.09
N ALA A 149 4.44 10.57 4.95
CA ALA A 149 3.95 11.76 4.26
C ALA A 149 2.67 12.34 4.88
N ASN A 150 2.02 11.61 5.80
CA ASN A 150 0.74 11.99 6.37
C ASN A 150 0.91 12.80 7.67
N HIS A 151 0.78 14.12 7.55
CA HIS A 151 0.91 15.05 8.67
C HIS A 151 -0.23 15.00 9.70
N ALA A 152 -1.31 14.27 9.45
CA ALA A 152 -2.38 14.07 10.42
C ALA A 152 -2.04 12.98 11.45
N VAL A 153 -1.01 12.16 11.19
CA VAL A 153 -0.50 11.15 12.14
C VAL A 153 0.36 11.86 13.19
N THR A 154 -0.01 11.71 14.46
CA THR A 154 0.70 12.33 15.59
C THR A 154 1.73 11.40 16.22
N GLY A 155 1.68 10.10 15.92
CA GLY A 155 2.66 9.13 16.39
C GLY A 155 2.48 7.76 15.74
N VAL A 156 3.59 7.04 15.60
CA VAL A 156 3.61 5.65 15.12
C VAL A 156 4.34 4.79 16.14
N GLU A 157 3.64 3.82 16.71
CA GLU A 157 4.20 2.79 17.59
C GLU A 157 4.39 1.48 16.84
N VAL A 158 5.64 1.07 16.68
CA VAL A 158 5.99 -0.20 16.06
C VAL A 158 6.32 -1.22 17.12
N TRP A 159 5.70 -2.39 17.04
CA TRP A 159 5.90 -3.52 17.93
C TRP A 159 6.36 -4.74 17.13
N GLU A 160 7.27 -5.53 17.69
CA GLU A 160 7.78 -6.76 17.08
C GLU A 160 7.33 -7.99 17.86
N ILE A 161 6.98 -9.06 17.13
CA ILE A 161 6.60 -10.37 17.67
C ILE A 161 7.84 -11.21 17.92
N HIS A 162 7.97 -11.76 19.12
CA HIS A 162 9.04 -12.69 19.50
C HIS A 162 8.64 -14.17 19.30
N PRO A 163 9.62 -15.10 19.25
CA PRO A 163 9.35 -16.53 19.10
C PRO A 163 8.47 -17.16 20.19
N ASP A 164 8.38 -16.54 21.36
CA ASP A 164 7.49 -16.97 22.45
C ASP A 164 6.05 -16.42 22.30
N GLY A 165 5.79 -15.61 21.26
CA GLY A 165 4.51 -14.95 21.01
C GLY A 165 4.34 -13.62 21.74
N SER A 166 5.29 -13.21 22.60
CA SER A 166 5.27 -11.90 23.22
C SER A 166 5.53 -10.78 22.19
N THR A 167 5.18 -9.55 22.55
CA THR A 167 5.43 -8.37 21.70
C THR A 167 6.16 -7.29 22.48
N THR A 168 7.08 -6.59 21.82
CA THR A 168 7.80 -5.46 22.43
C THR A 168 7.88 -4.28 21.47
N LEU A 169 7.82 -3.06 22.00
CA LEU A 169 8.14 -1.85 21.23
C LEU A 169 9.52 -1.98 20.57
N THR A 170 9.61 -1.56 19.31
CA THR A 170 10.84 -1.67 18.53
C THR A 170 11.10 -0.40 17.72
N PRO A 171 12.37 0.01 17.55
CA PRO A 171 12.72 1.04 16.59
C PRO A 171 12.83 0.50 15.15
N LYS A 172 12.68 -0.81 14.93
CA LYS A 172 12.77 -1.41 13.60
C LYS A 172 11.74 -0.79 12.66
N THR A 173 12.16 -0.55 11.42
CA THR A 173 11.32 0.04 10.36
C THR A 173 10.66 1.36 10.74
N LYS A 174 11.24 2.10 11.70
CA LYS A 174 10.74 3.39 12.19
C LYS A 174 10.28 4.28 11.04
N VAL A 175 9.02 4.66 11.09
CA VAL A 175 8.51 5.84 10.39
C VAL A 175 8.97 7.02 11.23
N THR A 176 10.11 7.62 10.90
CA THR A 176 10.43 8.94 11.44
C THR A 176 9.48 9.91 10.74
N LEU A 177 8.40 10.29 11.43
CA LEU A 177 7.49 11.37 11.04
C LEU A 177 8.25 12.70 10.98
#